data_AF-X0VQG0-F1
#
_entry.id   AF-X0VQG0-F1
#
_cell.length_a   1.000
_cell.length_b   1.000
_cell.length_c   1.000
_cell.angle_alpha   90.00
_cell.angle_beta   90.00
_cell.angle_gamma   90.00
#
_symmetry.space_group_name_H-M   'P 1'
#
loop_
_entity.id
_entity.type
_entity.pdbx_description
1 polymer ?
#
loop_
_entity_poly.entity_id
_entity_poly.type
_entity_poly.pdbx_seq_one_letter_code
_entity_poly.pdbx_strand_id
1 'polypeptide(L)' 'EFALEMAIQLNPDLAIAYARRGSIYYRLGDVQRATINWNLALKLDPEYDDVRNILRMLKEDRNRVKATSLKIE' A
#
# COMPACT_ATOMS: atom_id res chain seq x y z
N GLU A 1 6.90 -18.39 17.54
CA GLU A 1 6.74 -17.28 16.57
C GLU A 1 7.75 -16.17 16.88
N PHE A 2 9.03 -16.36 16.52
CA PHE A 2 10.11 -15.40 16.84
C PHE A 2 10.80 -14.84 15.57
N ALA A 3 10.27 -15.19 14.39
CA ALA A 3 10.92 -14.86 13.11
C ALA A 3 10.53 -13.48 12.55
N LEU A 4 9.47 -12.84 13.05
CA LEU A 4 9.04 -11.52 12.57
C LEU A 4 9.88 -10.38 13.18
N GLU A 5 10.25 -10.47 14.46
CA GLU A 5 11.00 -9.38 15.14
C GLU A 5 12.39 -9.13 14.55
N MET A 6 13.03 -10.14 13.94
CA MET A 6 14.35 -9.99 13.30
C MET A 6 14.29 -9.38 11.89
N ALA A 7 13.14 -9.42 11.20
CA ALA A 7 13.00 -8.83 9.87
C ALA A 7 12.93 -7.28 9.92
N ILE A 8 12.63 -6.71 11.08
CA ILE A 8 12.33 -5.28 11.31
C ILE A 8 13.56 -4.37 11.21
N GLN A 9 14.78 -4.90 11.16
CA GLN A 9 16.00 -4.09 11.16
C GLN A 9 16.47 -3.56 9.78
N LEU A 10 15.71 -3.77 8.70
CA LEU A 10 16.11 -3.36 7.34
C LEU A 10 15.87 -1.86 7.01
N ASN A 11 15.94 -0.96 7.99
CA ASN A 11 15.65 0.50 7.92
C ASN A 11 14.15 0.86 7.84
N PRO A 12 13.45 0.91 9.00
CA PRO A 12 12.09 1.44 9.07
C PRO A 12 11.95 2.86 8.48
N ASP A 13 12.99 3.69 8.55
CA ASP A 13 12.99 5.03 7.96
C ASP A 13 12.76 5.03 6.45
N LEU A 14 13.28 4.02 5.76
CA LEU A 14 13.11 3.91 4.31
C LEU A 14 11.69 3.47 3.95
N ALA A 15 11.10 2.56 4.73
CA ALA A 15 9.70 2.14 4.56
C ALA A 15 8.76 3.34 4.75
N ILE A 16 8.98 4.16 5.79
CA ILE A 16 8.23 5.40 6.06
C ILE A 16 8.37 6.39 4.90
N ALA A 17 9.58 6.57 4.34
CA ALA A 17 9.80 7.47 3.22
C ALA A 17 8.99 7.06 1.97
N TYR A 18 8.99 5.78 1.62
CA TYR A 18 8.17 5.26 0.52
C TYR A 18 6.68 5.37 0.82
N ALA A 19 6.24 5.10 2.06
CA ALA A 19 4.84 5.26 2.44
C ALA A 19 4.35 6.70 2.28
N ARG A 20 5.13 7.68 2.77
CA ARG A 20 4.85 9.11 2.62
C ARG A 20 4.82 9.53 1.16
N ARG A 21 5.76 9.05 0.35
CA ARG A 21 5.80 9.31 -1.09
C ARG A 21 4.56 8.75 -1.80
N GLY A 22 4.08 7.57 -1.40
CA GLY A 22 2.83 7.00 -1.87
C GLY A 22 1.62 7.90 -1.56
N SER A 23 1.52 8.39 -0.33
CA SER A 23 0.47 9.33 0.08
C SER A 23 0.52 10.66 -0.68
N ILE A 24 1.71 11.16 -1.01
CA ILE A 24 1.86 12.37 -1.85
C ILE A 24 1.31 12.11 -3.25
N TYR A 25 1.70 11.01 -3.91
CA TYR A 25 1.17 10.68 -5.23
C TYR A 25 -0.35 10.44 -5.23
N TYR A 26 -0.87 9.83 -4.16
CA TYR A 26 -2.32 9.65 -4.01
C TYR A 26 -3.06 11.00 -3.93
N ARG A 27 -2.53 11.96 -3.16
CA ARG A 27 -3.06 13.33 -3.10
C ARG A 27 -2.95 14.08 -4.43
N LEU A 28 -1.97 13.74 -5.25
CA LEU A 28 -1.82 14.25 -6.62
C LEU A 28 -2.76 13.54 -7.63
N GLY A 29 -3.56 12.56 -7.19
CA GLY A 29 -4.46 11.77 -8.05
C GLY A 29 -3.74 10.64 -8.81
N ASP A 30 -2.43 10.48 -8.65
CA ASP A 30 -1.66 9.42 -9.28
C ASP A 30 -1.68 8.15 -8.42
N VAL A 31 -2.83 7.47 -8.46
CA VAL A 31 -3.08 6.23 -7.71
C VAL A 31 -2.10 5.11 -8.11
N GLN A 32 -1.61 5.10 -9.36
CA GLN A 32 -0.66 4.10 -9.83
C GLN A 32 0.69 4.26 -9.13
N ARG A 33 1.27 5.47 -9.16
CA ARG A 33 2.53 5.74 -8.46
C ARG A 33 2.38 5.62 -6.95
N ALA A 34 1.22 5.99 -6.40
CA ALA A 34 0.92 5.79 -4.98
C ALA A 34 1.04 4.31 -4.60
N THR A 35 0.37 3.43 -5.35
CA THR A 35 0.37 1.98 -5.16
C THR A 35 1.78 1.39 -5.27
N ILE A 36 2.60 1.84 -6.22
CA ILE A 36 3.98 1.38 -6.36
C ILE A 36 4.80 1.70 -5.10
N ASN A 37 4.71 2.94 -4.61
CA ASN A 37 5.47 3.38 -3.44
C ASN A 37 5.00 2.67 -2.16
N TRP A 38 3.70 2.48 -1.98
CA TRP A 38 3.16 1.69 -0.87
C TRP A 38 3.58 0.22 -0.91
N ASN A 39 3.64 -0.40 -2.08
CA ASN A 39 4.18 -1.77 -2.19
C ASN A 39 5.69 -1.83 -1.87
N LEU A 40 6.46 -0.79 -2.20
CA LEU A 40 7.87 -0.71 -1.79
C LEU A 40 8.03 -0.58 -0.28
N ALA A 41 7.17 0.21 0.37
CA ALA A 41 7.16 0.32 1.83
C ALA A 41 6.91 -1.05 2.49
N LEU A 42 5.94 -1.84 2.00
CA LEU A 42 5.67 -3.18 2.51
C LEU A 42 6.76 -4.22 2.19
N LYS A 43 7.58 -4.00 1.16
CA LYS A 43 8.74 -4.88 0.91
C LYS A 43 9.86 -4.63 1.92
N LEU A 44 9.97 -3.41 2.43
CA LEU A 44 11.00 -3.00 3.39
C LEU A 44 10.56 -3.27 4.83
N ASP A 45 9.30 -2.98 5.12
CA ASP A 45 8.64 -3.30 6.37
C ASP A 45 7.32 -4.02 6.08
N PRO A 46 7.34 -5.37 6.06
CA PRO A 46 6.14 -6.16 5.86
C PRO A 46 5.08 -5.92 6.93
N GLU A 47 5.44 -5.44 8.12
CA GLU A 47 4.55 -5.18 9.25
C GLU A 47 3.95 -3.76 9.25
N TYR A 48 4.16 -3.00 8.17
CA TYR A 48 3.58 -1.66 8.05
C TYR A 48 2.06 -1.70 7.80
N ASP A 49 1.31 -1.87 8.88
CA ASP A 49 -0.15 -2.08 8.86
C ASP A 49 -0.93 -0.93 8.21
N ASP A 50 -0.51 0.32 8.38
CA ASP A 50 -1.14 1.48 7.74
C ASP A 50 -1.14 1.34 6.21
N VAL A 51 0.02 1.00 5.64
CA VAL A 51 0.18 0.84 4.20
C VAL A 51 -0.60 -0.37 3.68
N ARG A 52 -0.61 -1.46 4.46
CA ARG A 52 -1.38 -2.66 4.16
C ARG A 52 -2.89 -2.36 4.09
N ASN A 53 -3.40 -1.58 5.04
CA ASN A 53 -4.80 -1.16 5.08
C ASN A 53 -5.17 -0.27 3.88
N ILE A 54 -4.31 0.69 3.53
CA ILE A 54 -4.51 1.55 2.35
C ILE A 54 -4.62 0.72 1.07
N LEU A 55 -3.71 -0.24 0.87
CA LEU A 55 -3.72 -1.10 -0.32
C LEU A 55 -4.92 -2.04 -0.37
N ARG A 56 -5.41 -2.50 0.80
CA ARG A 56 -6.65 -3.30 0.89
C ARG A 56 -7.86 -2.48 0.45
N MET A 57 -8.04 -1.28 1.01
CA MET A 57 -9.14 -0.38 0.63
C MET A 57 -9.14 -0.07 -0.87
N LEU A 58 -7.97 0.22 -1.44
CA LEU A 58 -7.82 0.48 -2.88
C LEU A 58 -8.22 -0.71 -3.76
N LYS A 59 -7.93 -1.94 -3.33
CA LYS A 59 -8.35 -3.15 -4.05
C LYS A 59 -9.85 -3.37 -3.96
N GLU A 60 -10.43 -3.14 -2.78
CA GLU A 60 -11.87 -3.24 -2.55
C GLU A 60 -12.65 -2.22 -3.38
N ASP A 61 -12.21 -0.96 -3.43
CA ASP A 61 -12.81 0.08 -4.27
C ASP A 61 -12.74 -0.29 -5.75
N ARG A 62 -11.59 -0.77 -6.23
CA ARG A 62 -11.44 -1.22 -7.61
C ARG A 62 -12.39 -2.38 -7.93
N ASN A 63 -12.53 -3.34 -7.02
CA ASN A 63 -13.41 -4.48 -7.20
C ASN A 63 -14.88 -4.07 -7.20
N ARG A 64 -15.28 -3.11 -6.35
CA ARG A 64 -16.63 -2.57 -6.31
C ARG A 64 -17.00 -1.82 -7.60
N VAL A 65 -16.10 -0.99 -8.11
CA VAL A 65 -16.30 -0.30 -9.39
C VAL A 65 -16.44 -1.31 -10.52
N LYS A 66 -15.56 -2.31 -10.56
CA LYS A 66 -15.60 -3.38 -11.57
C LYS A 66 -16.90 -4.21 -11.50
N ALA A 67 -17.35 -4.57 -10.30
CA ALA A 67 -18.59 -5.32 -10.10
C ALA A 67 -19.83 -4.52 -10.51
N THR A 68 -19.79 -3.19 -10.36
CA THR A 68 -20.88 -2.30 -10.78
C THR A 68 -20.89 -2.15 -12.30
N SER A 69 -19.72 -1.98 -12.93
CA SER A 69 -19.63 -1.90 -14.40
C SER A 69 -20.03 -3.20 -15.11
N LEU A 70 -19.78 -4.36 -14.50
CA LEU A 70 -20.18 -5.67 -15.03
C LEU A 70 -21.69 -5.98 -14.86
N LYS A 71 -22.42 -5.24 -14.03
CA LYS A 71 -23.86 -5.46 -13.79
C LYS A 71 -24.77 -4.68 -14.74
N ILE A 72 -24.20 -3.80 -15.57
CA ILE A 72 -24.95 -2.89 -16.46
C ILE A 72 -24.93 -3.40 -17.92
N GLU A 73 -24.27 -4.52 -18.20
CA GLU A 73 -24.39 -5.27 -19.46
C GLU A 73 -25.40 -6.42 -19.33
#